data_AF-A0A356J4X9-F1
#
_entry.id   AF-A0A356J4X9-F1
#
_cell.length_a   1.000
_cell.length_b   1.000
_cell.length_c   1.000
_cell.angle_alpha   90.00
_cell.angle_beta   90.00
_cell.angle_gamma   90.00
#
_symmetry.space_group_name_H-M   'P 1'
#
loop_
_entity.id
_entity.type
_entity.pdbx_description
1 polymer ?
#
loop_
_entity_poly.entity_id
_entity_poly.type
_entity_poly.pdbx_seq_one_letter_code
_entity_poly.pdbx_strand_id
1 'polypeptide(L)'
;MVQGEALIALSRFAEAVLVLERASEAAADSPADRLTARMLKADALFAMGADNPVRYEEALLAYHMVGHGEVLTPSRRLVIAYKVARTLEKLGRLEGALDEYYANVVLAYRTGRLAGVIFDDDARAVFVKAAFRLANEYERRGLKMQAERILELVAASDVPAAAEAERRIDRLQTGGFFP
;
A
#
# COMPACT_ATOMS: atom_id res chain seq x y z
N MET A 1 1.89 -14.87 17.67
CA MET A 1 1.17 -13.79 16.96
C MET A 1 0.45 -12.84 17.91
N VAL A 2 -0.51 -13.32 18.71
CA VAL A 2 -1.33 -12.50 19.64
C VAL A 2 -0.55 -11.50 20.51
N GLN A 3 0.59 -11.90 21.09
CA GLN A 3 1.40 -10.98 21.90
C GLN A 3 1.94 -9.79 21.10
N GLY A 4 2.38 -10.01 19.86
CA GLY A 4 2.89 -8.93 19.00
C GLY A 4 1.78 -7.94 18.62
N GLU A 5 0.59 -8.44 18.30
CA GLU A 5 -0.59 -7.63 18.01
C GLU A 5 -1.03 -6.81 19.23
N ALA A 6 -1.03 -7.41 20.43
CA ALA A 6 -1.33 -6.71 21.67
C ALA A 6 -0.34 -5.57 21.95
N LEU A 7 0.96 -5.79 21.69
CA LEU A 7 1.97 -4.73 21.85
C LEU A 7 1.77 -3.60 20.84
N ILE A 8 1.43 -3.91 19.58
CA ILE A 8 1.08 -2.91 18.56
C ILE A 8 -0.15 -2.08 19.00
N ALA A 9 -1.20 -2.74 19.50
CA ALA A 9 -2.41 -2.05 19.98
C ALA A 9 -2.14 -1.11 21.16
N LEU A 10 -1.10 -1.37 21.94
CA LEU A 10 -0.63 -0.52 23.05
C LEU A 10 0.44 0.51 22.61
N SER A 11 0.71 0.66 21.31
CA SER A 11 1.77 1.49 20.75
C SER A 11 3.18 1.16 21.26
N ARG A 12 3.38 -0.06 21.79
CA ARG A 12 4.68 -0.58 22.25
C ARG A 12 5.46 -1.19 21.09
N PHE A 13 5.70 -0.39 20.05
CA PHE A 13 6.21 -0.86 18.76
C PHE A 13 7.61 -1.48 18.85
N ALA A 14 8.52 -0.90 19.63
CA ALA A 14 9.87 -1.43 19.77
C ALA A 14 9.88 -2.86 20.35
N GLU A 15 9.00 -3.12 21.32
CA GLU A 15 8.83 -4.46 21.90
C GLU A 15 8.12 -5.40 20.95
N ALA A 16 7.12 -4.90 20.21
CA ALA A 16 6.44 -5.67 19.19
C ALA A 16 7.43 -6.20 18.14
N VAL A 17 8.37 -5.36 17.67
CA VAL A 17 9.41 -5.75 16.70
C VAL A 17 10.21 -6.96 17.19
N LEU A 18 10.64 -6.96 18.46
CA LEU A 18 11.43 -8.07 19.02
C LEU A 18 10.62 -9.37 19.11
N VAL A 19 9.35 -9.29 19.52
CA VAL A 19 8.47 -10.46 19.64
C VAL A 19 8.11 -11.01 18.26
N LEU A 20 7.84 -10.14 17.31
CA LEU A 20 7.46 -10.51 15.94
C LEU A 20 8.62 -11.10 15.15
N GLU A 21 9.85 -10.64 15.40
CA GLU A 21 11.04 -11.26 14.80
C GLU A 21 11.14 -12.73 15.20
N ARG A 22 11.15 -12.99 16.51
CA ARG A 22 11.20 -14.35 17.07
C ARG A 22 10.04 -15.22 16.57
N ALA A 23 8.84 -14.64 16.49
CA ALA A 23 7.68 -15.35 15.97
C ALA A 23 7.86 -15.74 14.50
N SER A 24 8.46 -14.89 13.67
CA SER A 24 8.70 -15.18 12.26
C SER A 24 9.75 -16.28 12.04
N GLU A 25 10.77 -16.33 12.89
CA GLU A 25 11.81 -17.35 12.90
C GLU A 25 11.25 -18.70 13.39
N ALA A 26 10.44 -18.68 14.45
CA ALA A 26 9.83 -19.88 15.03
C ALA A 26 8.75 -20.50 14.15
N ALA A 27 8.14 -19.74 13.24
CA ALA A 27 7.09 -20.21 12.33
C ALA A 27 7.63 -21.05 11.16
N ALA A 28 8.69 -21.85 11.36
CA ALA A 28 9.32 -22.72 10.34
C ALA A 28 8.30 -23.49 9.50
N ASP A 29 7.30 -24.07 10.16
CA ASP A 29 6.32 -24.97 9.53
C ASP A 29 5.04 -24.25 9.05
N SER A 30 4.93 -22.92 9.24
CA SER A 30 3.77 -22.13 8.83
C SER A 30 4.19 -20.88 8.05
N PRO A 31 4.31 -20.99 6.71
CA PRO A 31 4.56 -19.84 5.83
C PRO A 31 3.62 -18.66 6.06
N ALA A 32 2.32 -18.94 6.28
CA ALA A 32 1.32 -17.90 6.50
C ALA A 32 1.56 -17.11 7.79
N ASP A 33 1.89 -17.80 8.89
CA ASP A 33 2.20 -17.14 10.16
C ASP A 33 3.52 -16.37 10.08
N ARG A 34 4.54 -16.93 9.42
CA ARG A 34 5.81 -16.25 9.17
C ARG A 34 5.59 -14.96 8.37
N LEU A 35 4.82 -15.01 7.29
CA LEU A 35 4.48 -13.84 6.48
C LEU A 35 3.73 -12.78 7.29
N THR A 36 2.81 -13.21 8.16
CA THR A 36 2.04 -12.30 9.01
C THR A 36 2.93 -11.65 10.06
N ALA A 37 3.82 -12.41 10.71
CA ALA A 37 4.78 -11.88 11.68
C ALA A 37 5.72 -10.85 11.06
N ARG A 38 6.28 -11.15 9.88
CA ARG A 38 7.15 -10.22 9.13
C ARG A 38 6.41 -8.94 8.72
N MET A 39 5.17 -9.07 8.27
CA MET A 39 4.33 -7.94 7.90
C MET A 39 4.07 -7.01 9.09
N LEU A 40 3.65 -7.57 10.23
CA LEU A 40 3.41 -6.80 11.46
C LEU A 40 4.69 -6.16 12.01
N LYS A 41 5.84 -6.84 11.88
CA LYS A 41 7.15 -6.27 12.25
C LYS A 41 7.44 -5.02 11.43
N ALA A 42 7.27 -5.11 10.11
CA ALA A 42 7.48 -3.97 9.21
C ALA A 42 6.50 -2.82 9.51
N ASP A 43 5.25 -3.13 9.84
CA ASP A 43 4.24 -2.14 10.24
C ASP A 43 4.63 -1.43 11.55
N ALA A 44 5.15 -2.17 12.55
CA ALA A 44 5.63 -1.59 13.80
C ALA A 44 6.86 -0.68 13.57
N LEU A 45 7.80 -1.09 12.72
CA LEU A 45 8.93 -0.24 12.31
C LEU A 45 8.47 1.04 11.63
N PHE A 46 7.50 0.94 10.71
CA PHE A 46 6.92 2.09 10.04
C PHE A 46 6.27 3.06 11.04
N ALA A 47 5.53 2.54 12.03
CA ALA A 47 4.91 3.38 13.07
C ALA A 47 5.94 4.17 13.89
N MET A 48 7.08 3.54 14.24
CA MET A 48 8.18 4.21 14.94
C MET A 48 8.88 5.29 14.10
N GLY A 49 8.69 5.28 12.77
CA GLY A 49 9.25 6.27 11.86
C GLY A 49 8.79 7.71 12.12
N ALA A 50 7.61 7.89 12.75
CA ALA A 50 7.06 9.20 13.07
C ALA A 50 8.01 10.03 13.96
N ASP A 51 8.63 9.38 14.95
CA ASP A 51 9.55 10.02 15.90
C ASP A 51 11.03 9.83 15.51
N ASN A 52 11.32 8.88 14.63
CA ASN A 52 12.67 8.56 14.20
C ASN A 52 12.70 8.11 12.72
N PRO A 53 13.00 9.02 11.77
CA PRO A 53 13.00 8.72 10.34
C PRO A 53 13.87 7.54 9.90
N VAL A 54 14.92 7.18 10.68
CA VAL A 54 15.75 5.98 10.41
C VAL A 54 14.89 4.72 10.41
N ARG A 55 13.82 4.67 11.21
CA ARG A 55 12.91 3.51 11.27
C ARG A 55 12.10 3.34 9.99
N TYR A 56 11.91 4.38 9.18
CA TYR A 56 11.30 4.21 7.86
C TYR A 56 12.22 3.45 6.90
N GLU A 57 13.55 3.62 6.97
CA GLU A 57 14.48 2.82 6.15
C GLU A 57 14.43 1.35 6.56
N GLU A 58 14.42 1.08 7.87
CA GLU A 58 14.28 -0.28 8.39
C GLU A 58 12.94 -0.91 7.99
N ALA A 59 11.84 -0.14 8.03
CA ALA A 59 10.53 -0.60 7.57
C ALA A 59 10.54 -0.91 6.07
N LEU A 60 11.17 -0.06 5.25
CA LEU A 60 11.28 -0.27 3.80
C LEU A 60 12.01 -1.58 3.49
N LEU A 61 13.15 -1.82 4.14
CA LEU A 61 13.90 -3.07 4.02
C LEU A 61 13.04 -4.27 4.48
N ALA A 62 12.34 -4.13 5.61
CA ALA A 62 11.49 -5.19 6.15
C ALA A 62 10.34 -5.54 5.19
N TYR A 63 9.68 -4.55 4.58
CA TYR A 63 8.61 -4.79 3.60
C TYR A 63 9.09 -5.55 2.37
N HIS A 64 10.25 -5.21 1.81
CA HIS A 64 10.85 -5.94 0.69
C HIS A 64 11.16 -7.41 1.04
N MET A 65 11.47 -7.68 2.31
CA MET A 65 11.81 -9.01 2.80
C MET A 65 10.60 -9.85 3.25
N VAL A 66 9.39 -9.29 3.36
CA VAL A 66 8.21 -10.03 3.85
C VAL A 66 8.02 -11.33 3.08
N GLY A 67 8.00 -11.26 1.74
CA GLY A 67 7.80 -12.41 0.86
C GLY A 67 9.05 -13.18 0.48
N HIS A 68 10.21 -12.91 1.09
CA HIS A 68 11.44 -13.59 0.71
C HIS A 68 11.34 -15.09 0.99
N GLY A 69 11.55 -15.90 -0.05
CA GLY A 69 11.45 -17.36 -0.01
C GLY A 69 10.03 -17.92 -0.04
N GLU A 70 9.01 -17.08 -0.21
CA GLU A 70 7.59 -17.47 -0.10
C GLU A 70 6.78 -17.04 -1.32
N VAL A 71 5.78 -17.83 -1.71
CA VAL A 71 4.86 -17.46 -2.80
C VAL A 71 3.75 -16.56 -2.24
N LEU A 72 3.82 -15.27 -2.56
CA LEU A 72 2.77 -14.32 -2.20
C LEU A 72 1.54 -14.42 -3.12
N THR A 73 0.35 -14.39 -2.52
CA THR A 73 -0.90 -14.20 -3.25
C THR A 73 -0.92 -12.85 -3.98
N PRO A 74 -1.68 -12.70 -5.08
CA PRO A 74 -1.80 -11.43 -5.78
C PRO A 74 -2.22 -10.26 -4.87
N SER A 75 -3.23 -10.46 -4.01
CA SER A 75 -3.67 -9.44 -3.06
C SER A 75 -2.54 -8.98 -2.13
N ARG A 76 -1.78 -9.94 -1.57
CA ARG A 76 -0.71 -9.64 -0.62
C ARG A 76 0.42 -8.85 -1.27
N ARG A 77 0.72 -9.11 -2.55
CA ARG A 77 1.70 -8.33 -3.32
C ARG A 77 1.28 -6.86 -3.41
N LEU A 78 0.00 -6.57 -3.71
CA LEU A 78 -0.51 -5.20 -3.79
C LEU A 78 -0.43 -4.49 -2.43
N VAL A 79 -0.76 -5.17 -1.34
CA VAL A 79 -0.69 -4.61 0.01
C VAL A 79 0.75 -4.26 0.40
N ILE A 80 1.71 -5.14 0.10
CA ILE A 80 3.13 -4.88 0.36
C ILE A 80 3.64 -3.72 -0.50
N ALA A 81 3.36 -3.71 -1.81
CA ALA A 81 3.75 -2.63 -2.72
C ALA A 81 3.20 -1.27 -2.26
N TYR A 82 1.93 -1.22 -1.83
CA TYR A 82 1.35 0.00 -1.27
C TYR A 82 2.10 0.48 -0.01
N LYS A 83 2.48 -0.43 0.89
CA LYS A 83 3.24 -0.08 2.10
C LYS A 83 4.67 0.37 1.79
N VAL A 84 5.32 -0.23 0.78
CA VAL A 84 6.60 0.24 0.23
C VAL A 84 6.46 1.68 -0.28
N ALA A 85 5.47 1.94 -1.14
CA ALA A 85 5.20 3.28 -1.68
C ALA A 85 4.96 4.31 -0.56
N ARG A 86 4.13 3.98 0.44
CA ARG A 86 3.90 4.85 1.61
C ARG A 86 5.18 5.14 2.39
N THR A 87 6.06 4.16 2.50
CA THR A 87 7.35 4.32 3.20
C THR A 87 8.29 5.22 2.42
N LEU A 88 8.35 5.07 1.10
CA LEU A 88 9.09 5.98 0.22
C LEU A 88 8.61 7.43 0.34
N GLU A 89 7.29 7.65 0.41
CA GLU A 89 6.75 9.01 0.66
C GLU A 89 7.22 9.58 1.99
N LYS A 90 7.21 8.77 3.06
CA LYS A 90 7.67 9.19 4.40
C LYS A 90 9.16 9.52 4.44
N LEU A 91 9.94 8.91 3.55
CA LEU A 91 11.37 9.20 3.35
C LEU A 91 11.62 10.38 2.39
N GLY A 92 10.57 11.05 1.89
CA GLY A 92 10.70 12.14 0.93
C GLY A 92 11.06 11.69 -0.50
N ARG A 93 11.05 10.39 -0.78
CA ARG A 93 11.38 9.78 -2.08
C ARG A 93 10.14 9.72 -2.97
N LEU A 94 9.58 10.88 -3.29
CA LEU A 94 8.26 10.98 -3.93
C LEU A 94 8.20 10.28 -5.29
N GLU A 95 9.15 10.51 -6.20
CA GLU A 95 9.10 9.87 -7.53
C GLU A 95 9.09 8.34 -7.43
N GLY A 96 9.98 7.76 -6.61
CA GLY A 96 9.99 6.31 -6.39
C GLY A 96 8.69 5.79 -5.76
N ALA A 97 8.04 6.57 -4.89
CA ALA A 97 6.74 6.21 -4.36
C ALA A 97 5.66 6.19 -5.45
N LEU A 98 5.66 7.16 -6.37
CA LEU A 98 4.69 7.24 -7.47
C LEU A 98 4.89 6.09 -8.45
N ASP A 99 6.13 5.74 -8.77
CA ASP A 99 6.46 4.58 -9.60
C ASP A 99 5.92 3.29 -8.97
N GLU A 100 6.14 3.09 -7.67
CA GLU A 100 5.65 1.92 -6.93
C GLU A 100 4.12 1.87 -6.88
N TYR A 101 3.45 3.00 -6.60
CA TYR A 101 1.98 3.08 -6.64
C TYR A 101 1.44 2.70 -8.02
N TYR A 102 2.06 3.22 -9.09
CA TYR A 102 1.55 3.03 -10.43
C TYR A 102 1.79 1.61 -10.92
N ALA A 103 3.05 1.15 -10.91
CA ALA A 103 3.43 -0.13 -11.49
C ALA A 103 2.95 -1.31 -10.63
N ASN A 104 3.23 -1.27 -9.33
CA ASN A 104 3.11 -2.42 -8.44
C ASN A 104 1.79 -2.46 -7.65
N VAL A 105 0.98 -1.39 -7.69
CA VAL A 105 -0.37 -1.37 -7.12
C VAL A 105 -1.44 -1.21 -8.20
N VAL A 106 -1.50 -0.06 -8.87
CA VAL A 106 -2.60 0.27 -9.80
C VAL A 106 -2.60 -0.60 -11.04
N LEU A 107 -1.48 -0.67 -11.76
CA LEU A 107 -1.36 -1.47 -12.97
C LEU A 107 -1.42 -2.97 -12.68
N ALA A 108 -0.80 -3.41 -11.58
CA ALA A 108 -0.85 -4.80 -11.13
C ALA A 108 -2.28 -5.25 -10.78
N TYR A 109 -3.06 -4.42 -10.07
CA TYR A 109 -4.48 -4.69 -9.79
C TYR A 109 -5.30 -4.79 -11.09
N ARG A 110 -5.14 -3.83 -11.99
CA ARG A 110 -5.84 -3.82 -13.29
C ARG A 110 -5.52 -5.07 -14.12
N THR A 111 -4.24 -5.37 -14.27
CA THR A 111 -3.76 -6.53 -15.05
C THR A 111 -4.27 -7.83 -14.44
N GLY A 112 -4.18 -7.97 -13.11
CA GLY A 112 -4.72 -9.13 -12.40
C GLY A 112 -6.21 -9.31 -12.61
N ARG A 113 -7.00 -8.22 -12.53
CA ARG A 113 -8.44 -8.26 -12.78
C ARG A 113 -8.77 -8.71 -14.20
N LEU A 114 -8.07 -8.18 -15.21
CA LEU A 114 -8.26 -8.58 -16.60
C LEU A 114 -7.89 -10.05 -16.84
N ALA A 115 -6.95 -10.59 -16.04
CA ALA A 115 -6.59 -12.01 -16.04
C ALA A 115 -7.53 -12.89 -15.18
N GLY A 116 -8.61 -12.34 -14.62
CA GLY A 116 -9.60 -13.09 -13.83
C GLY A 116 -9.24 -13.27 -12.35
N VAL A 117 -8.24 -12.56 -11.83
CA VAL A 117 -7.90 -12.60 -10.39
C VAL A 117 -9.00 -11.93 -9.56
N ILE A 118 -9.49 -12.64 -8.56
CA ILE A 118 -10.40 -12.10 -7.55
C ILE A 118 -9.55 -11.57 -6.38
N PHE A 119 -9.50 -10.25 -6.26
CA PHE A 119 -8.83 -9.57 -5.14
C PHE A 119 -9.75 -9.44 -3.94
N ASP A 120 -9.16 -9.58 -2.75
CA ASP A 120 -9.82 -9.34 -1.46
C ASP A 120 -10.00 -7.84 -1.17
N ASP A 121 -10.69 -7.54 -0.06
CA ASP A 121 -11.03 -6.17 0.32
C ASP A 121 -9.81 -5.32 0.68
N ASP A 122 -8.75 -5.92 1.25
CA ASP A 122 -7.50 -5.22 1.54
C ASP A 122 -6.82 -4.75 0.26
N ALA A 123 -6.72 -5.64 -0.74
CA ALA A 123 -6.19 -5.32 -2.05
C ALA A 123 -7.01 -4.23 -2.77
N ARG A 124 -8.35 -4.32 -2.72
CA ARG A 124 -9.24 -3.27 -3.26
C ARG A 124 -9.01 -1.93 -2.57
N ALA A 125 -8.89 -1.94 -1.24
CA ALA A 125 -8.68 -0.73 -0.46
C ALA A 125 -7.35 -0.05 -0.78
N VAL A 126 -6.25 -0.81 -0.89
CA VAL A 126 -4.93 -0.23 -1.24
C VAL A 126 -4.87 0.23 -2.69
N PHE A 127 -5.55 -0.46 -3.62
CA PHE A 127 -5.71 -0.01 -5.01
C PHE A 127 -6.36 1.37 -5.07
N VAL A 128 -7.51 1.54 -4.42
CA VAL A 128 -8.25 2.81 -4.39
C VAL A 128 -7.38 3.93 -3.78
N LYS A 129 -6.70 3.66 -2.66
CA LYS A 129 -5.82 4.63 -2.00
C LYS A 129 -4.65 5.04 -2.90
N ALA A 130 -4.00 4.08 -3.56
CA ALA A 130 -2.89 4.34 -4.48
C ALA A 130 -3.35 5.17 -5.70
N ALA A 131 -4.47 4.78 -6.31
CA ALA A 131 -5.03 5.46 -7.47
C ALA A 131 -5.38 6.92 -7.16
N PHE A 132 -6.10 7.19 -6.06
CA PHE A 132 -6.38 8.57 -5.68
C PHE A 132 -5.12 9.35 -5.28
N ARG A 133 -4.13 8.70 -4.67
CA ARG A 133 -2.86 9.37 -4.35
C ARG A 133 -2.12 9.83 -5.61
N LEU A 134 -2.09 8.99 -6.65
CA LEU A 134 -1.55 9.31 -7.97
C LEU A 134 -2.36 10.40 -8.66
N ALA A 135 -3.68 10.29 -8.70
CA ALA A 135 -4.56 11.30 -9.31
C ALA A 135 -4.34 12.68 -8.66
N ASN A 136 -4.30 12.73 -7.32
CA ASN A 136 -3.99 13.95 -6.58
C ASN A 136 -2.61 14.52 -6.94
N GLU A 137 -1.60 13.67 -7.11
CA GLU A 137 -0.27 14.12 -7.52
C GLU A 137 -0.28 14.72 -8.93
N TYR A 138 -0.87 14.02 -9.88
CA TYR A 138 -0.97 14.47 -11.26
C TYR A 138 -1.75 15.78 -11.37
N GLU A 139 -2.85 15.93 -10.64
CA GLU A 139 -3.59 17.20 -10.58
C GLU A 139 -2.73 18.35 -10.04
N ARG A 140 -2.00 18.13 -8.94
CA ARG A 140 -1.09 19.16 -8.39
C ARG A 140 0.02 19.56 -9.37
N ARG A 141 0.46 18.63 -10.22
CA ARG A 141 1.44 18.87 -11.28
C ARG A 141 0.83 19.45 -12.57
N GLY A 142 -0.48 19.71 -12.61
CA GLY A 142 -1.19 20.18 -13.80
C GLY A 142 -1.40 19.11 -14.87
N LEU A 143 -1.10 17.85 -14.57
CA LEU A 143 -1.18 16.70 -15.47
C LEU A 143 -2.61 16.12 -15.48
N LYS A 144 -3.58 16.93 -15.94
CA LYS A 144 -5.01 16.60 -15.89
C LYS A 144 -5.36 15.29 -16.60
N MET A 145 -4.81 15.07 -17.80
CA MET A 145 -5.07 13.84 -18.57
C MET A 145 -4.59 12.58 -17.83
N GLN A 146 -3.45 12.65 -17.15
CA GLN A 146 -2.92 11.53 -16.36
C GLN A 146 -3.79 11.28 -15.13
N ALA A 147 -4.23 12.35 -14.44
CA ALA A 147 -5.14 12.22 -13.31
C ALA A 147 -6.46 11.56 -13.70
N GLU A 148 -7.07 12.03 -14.79
CA GLU A 148 -8.30 11.48 -15.35
C GLU A 148 -8.16 10.00 -15.68
N ARG A 149 -7.10 9.60 -16.39
CA ARG A 149 -6.84 8.18 -16.71
C ARG A 149 -6.77 7.30 -15.47
N ILE A 150 -6.16 7.76 -14.38
CA ILE A 150 -6.10 6.99 -13.14
C ILE A 150 -7.49 6.89 -12.49
N LEU A 151 -8.28 7.95 -12.52
CA LEU A 151 -9.64 7.95 -11.99
C LEU A 151 -10.57 7.05 -12.82
N GLU A 152 -10.43 7.03 -14.15
CA GLU A 152 -11.17 6.12 -15.03
C GLU A 152 -10.94 4.65 -14.65
N LEU A 153 -9.71 4.30 -14.24
CA LEU A 153 -9.43 2.94 -13.75
C LEU A 153 -10.20 2.61 -12.48
N VAL A 154 -10.39 3.60 -11.58
CA VAL A 154 -11.18 3.41 -10.34
C VAL A 154 -12.66 3.32 -10.68
N ALA A 155 -13.19 4.19 -11.55
CA ALA A 155 -14.57 4.18 -11.98
C ALA A 155 -14.95 2.88 -12.69
N ALA A 156 -14.07 2.36 -13.56
CA ALA A 156 -14.25 1.09 -14.24
C ALA A 156 -13.98 -0.14 -13.34
N SER A 157 -13.53 0.07 -12.11
CA SER A 157 -13.34 -1.01 -11.14
C SER A 157 -14.58 -1.16 -10.28
N ASP A 158 -14.99 -2.41 -10.04
CA ASP A 158 -16.06 -2.74 -9.08
C ASP A 158 -15.56 -2.51 -7.64
N VAL A 159 -15.47 -1.23 -7.24
CA VAL A 159 -14.99 -0.77 -5.95
C VAL A 159 -15.90 0.33 -5.40
N PRO A 160 -16.06 0.46 -4.08
CA PRO A 160 -16.98 1.45 -3.47
C PRO A 160 -16.73 2.90 -3.87
N ALA A 161 -15.51 3.24 -4.28
CA ALA A 161 -15.12 4.60 -4.62
C ALA A 161 -15.32 4.99 -6.09
N ALA A 162 -15.92 4.14 -6.93
CA ALA A 162 -16.17 4.41 -8.34
C ALA A 162 -16.95 5.73 -8.55
N ALA A 163 -18.03 5.95 -7.79
CA ALA A 163 -18.84 7.17 -7.91
C ALA A 163 -18.09 8.46 -7.53
N GLU A 164 -17.09 8.40 -6.63
CA GLU A 164 -16.23 9.56 -6.36
C GLU A 164 -15.24 9.80 -7.49
N ALA A 165 -14.72 8.74 -8.11
CA ALA A 165 -13.84 8.87 -9.26
C ALA A 165 -14.57 9.51 -10.46
N GLU A 166 -15.80 9.09 -10.74
CA GLU A 166 -16.66 9.69 -11.78
C GLU A 166 -16.87 11.19 -11.56
N ARG A 167 -17.30 11.59 -10.35
CA ARG A 167 -17.45 13.02 -10.00
C ARG A 167 -16.17 13.83 -10.19
N ARG A 168 -15.01 13.21 -9.95
CA ARG A 168 -13.72 13.87 -10.13
C ARG A 168 -13.34 14.02 -11.60
N ILE A 169 -13.60 13.01 -12.42
CA ILE A 169 -13.42 13.07 -13.87
C ILE A 169 -14.24 14.22 -14.44
N ASP A 170 -15.53 14.31 -14.08
CA ASP A 170 -16.40 15.40 -14.52
C ASP A 170 -15.79 16.77 -14.18
N ARG A 171 -15.33 16.97 -12.94
CA ARG A 171 -14.69 18.23 -12.51
C ARG A 171 -13.42 18.58 -13.31
N LEU A 172 -12.63 17.57 -13.68
CA LEU A 172 -11.41 17.77 -14.47
C LEU A 172 -11.73 18.17 -15.91
N GLN A 173 -12.75 17.56 -16.51
CA GLN A 173 -13.20 17.81 -17.87
C GLN A 173 -13.90 19.16 -18.02
N THR A 174 -14.76 19.54 -17.07
CA THR A 174 -15.49 20.82 -17.11
C THR A 174 -14.63 22.03 -16.73
N GLY A 175 -13.35 21.81 -16.39
CA GLY A 175 -12.39 22.88 -16.15
C GLY A 175 -12.78 23.79 -14.99
N GLY A 176 -12.98 23.21 -13.79
CA GLY A 176 -13.22 23.90 -12.51
C GLY A 176 -13.35 25.43 -12.55
N PHE A 177 -14.52 25.93 -12.92
CA PHE A 177 -15.01 27.25 -12.53
C PHE A 177 -16.50 27.14 -12.20
N PHE A 178 -16.84 27.31 -10.94
CA PHE A 178 -18.11 27.87 -10.50
C PHE A 178 -17.78 28.90 -9.39
N PRO A 179 -18.48 30.06 -9.38
CA PRO A 179 -18.11 31.25 -8.62
C PRO A 179 -18.13 31.06 -7.10
#